data_AF-A0A811KIH6-F1
#
_entry.id   AF-A0A811KIH6-F1
#
_cell.length_a   1.000
_cell.length_b   1.000
_cell.length_c   1.000
_cell.angle_alpha   90.00
_cell.angle_beta   90.00
_cell.angle_gamma   90.00
#
_symmetry.space_group_name_H-M   'P 1'
#
loop_
_entity.id
_entity.type
_entity.pdbx_description
1 polymer ?
#
loop_
_entity_poly.entity_id
_entity_poly.type
_entity_poly.pdbx_seq_one_letter_code
_entity_poly.pdbx_strand_id
1 'polypeptide(L)' 'MDVLYKVRNRIVFGRVLKHVTDVEDLCSFAQTTSYFYKITNMDFKKLCYKNVIFRMKGETWATAFSKLQSSFVDQPRL' A
#
# COMPACT_ATOMS: atom_id res chain seq x y z
N MET A 1 -12.77 18.10 9.37
CA MET A 1 -12.46 16.67 9.66
C MET A 1 -11.58 16.60 10.89
N ASP A 2 -12.15 16.16 12.01
CA ASP A 2 -11.52 16.15 13.33
C ASP A 2 -10.22 15.36 13.40
N VAL A 3 -9.27 15.90 14.17
CA VAL A 3 -7.99 15.22 14.49
C VAL A 3 -8.24 13.84 15.09
N LEU A 4 -9.28 13.70 15.93
CA LEU A 4 -9.72 12.44 16.51
C LEU A 4 -10.18 11.41 15.45
N TYR A 5 -10.85 11.87 14.39
CA TYR A 5 -11.29 11.02 13.29
C TYR A 5 -10.09 10.45 12.51
N LYS A 6 -9.06 11.27 12.27
CA LYS A 6 -7.81 10.85 11.63
C LYS A 6 -7.05 9.82 12.49
N VAL A 7 -7.02 10.02 13.81
CA VAL A 7 -6.34 9.12 14.76
C VAL A 7 -7.07 7.77 14.90
N ARG A 8 -8.40 7.76 15.02
CA ARG A 8 -9.18 6.50 15.09
C ARG A 8 -9.03 5.66 13.84
N ASN A 9 -9.15 6.28 12.67
CA ASN A 9 -8.94 5.58 11.41
C ASN A 9 -7.53 4.99 11.32
N ARG A 10 -6.51 5.72 11.79
CA ARG A 10 -5.13 5.19 11.86
C ARG A 10 -4.97 3.94 12.67
N ILE A 11 -5.57 3.89 13.85
CA ILE A 11 -5.47 2.71 14.72
C ILE A 11 -6.22 1.53 14.08
N VAL A 12 -7.41 1.76 13.53
CA VAL A 12 -8.23 0.70 12.92
C VAL A 12 -7.55 0.15 11.66
N PHE A 13 -7.17 1.00 10.71
CA PHE A 13 -6.49 0.56 9.49
C PHE A 13 -5.13 -0.07 9.78
N GLY A 14 -4.37 0.47 10.76
CA GLY A 14 -3.11 -0.14 11.19
C GLY A 14 -3.29 -1.56 11.76
N ARG A 15 -4.41 -1.85 12.41
CA ARG A 15 -4.74 -3.21 12.89
C ARG A 15 -5.17 -4.13 11.74
N VAL A 16 -6.06 -3.67 10.86
CA VAL A 16 -6.49 -4.46 9.69
C VAL A 16 -5.28 -4.86 8.85
N LEU A 17 -4.40 -3.91 8.57
CA LEU A 17 -3.22 -4.15 7.73
C LEU A 17 -2.15 -5.02 8.36
N LYS A 18 -2.12 -5.17 9.68
CA LYS A 18 -1.26 -6.18 10.32
C LYS A 18 -1.67 -7.60 9.95
N HIS A 19 -2.93 -7.80 9.56
CA HIS A 19 -3.47 -9.11 9.18
C HIS A 19 -3.53 -9.30 7.66
N VAL A 20 -3.33 -8.23 6.88
CA VAL A 20 -3.18 -8.34 5.43
C VAL A 20 -1.74 -8.76 5.15
N THR A 21 -1.55 -10.06 4.92
CA THR A 21 -0.27 -10.64 4.54
C THR A 21 -0.05 -10.63 3.03
N ASP A 22 -1.14 -10.53 2.26
CA ASP A 22 -1.07 -10.51 0.81
C ASP A 22 -0.67 -9.12 0.30
N VAL A 23 0.33 -9.12 -0.58
CA VAL A 23 0.88 -7.93 -1.22
C VAL A 23 -0.13 -7.34 -2.20
N GLU A 24 -0.96 -8.17 -2.83
CA GLU A 24 -2.00 -7.74 -3.77
C GLU A 24 -3.10 -6.92 -3.08
N ASP A 25 -3.55 -7.40 -1.93
CA ASP A 25 -4.51 -6.68 -1.09
C ASP A 25 -3.92 -5.35 -0.61
N LEU A 26 -2.67 -5.35 -0.14
CA LEU A 26 -1.98 -4.12 0.26
C LEU A 26 -1.87 -3.11 -0.89
N CYS A 27 -1.64 -3.57 -2.12
CA CYS A 27 -1.62 -2.72 -3.31
C CYS A 27 -3.02 -2.14 -3.60
N SER A 28 -4.06 -2.98 -3.53
CA SER A 28 -5.46 -2.57 -3.72
C SER A 28 -5.88 -1.49 -2.72
N PHE A 29 -5.48 -1.66 -1.45
CA PHE A 29 -5.71 -0.67 -0.41
C PHE A 29 -4.92 0.63 -0.63
N ALA A 30 -3.69 0.53 -1.13
CA ALA A 30 -2.87 1.71 -1.43
C ALA A 30 -3.44 2.55 -2.59
N GLN A 31 -4.10 1.92 -3.57
CA GLN A 31 -4.73 2.61 -4.71
C GLN A 31 -6.06 3.27 -4.36
N THR A 32 -6.90 2.62 -3.55
CA THR A 32 -8.28 3.08 -3.26
C THR A 32 -8.33 4.38 -2.46
N THR A 33 -7.29 4.71 -1.69
CA THR A 33 -7.30 5.92 -0.89
C THR A 33 -5.96 6.64 -0.94
N SER A 34 -5.94 7.86 -1.50
CA SER A 34 -4.82 8.81 -1.42
C SER A 34 -4.50 9.29 0.01
N TYR A 35 -5.14 8.69 1.01
CA TYR A 35 -4.99 8.96 2.43
C TYR A 35 -4.43 7.75 3.18
N PHE A 36 -4.40 6.58 2.54
CA PHE A 36 -3.94 5.32 3.13
C PHE A 36 -2.46 5.40 3.51
N TYR A 37 -1.61 5.92 2.61
CA TYR A 37 -0.18 6.09 2.86
C TYR A 37 0.13 7.04 4.03
N LYS A 38 -0.71 8.06 4.25
CA LYS A 38 -0.53 9.01 5.38
C LYS A 38 -0.93 8.39 6.71
N ILE A 39 -1.91 7.50 6.68
CA ILE A 39 -2.47 6.89 7.87
C ILE A 39 -1.56 5.75 8.37
N THR A 40 -1.14 4.86 7.48
CA THR A 40 -0.63 3.54 7.89
C THR A 40 0.82 3.57 8.35
N ASN A 41 1.54 4.67 8.07
CA ASN A 41 2.97 4.84 8.38
C ASN A 41 3.80 3.64 7.88
N MET A 42 3.35 3.00 6.80
CA MET A 42 4.01 1.87 6.20
C MET A 42 5.28 2.33 5.50
N ASP A 43 6.35 1.58 5.74
CA ASP A 43 7.60 1.75 5.01
C ASP A 43 7.51 1.03 3.67
N PHE A 44 6.96 1.72 2.67
CA PHE A 44 6.86 1.21 1.30
C PHE A 44 8.22 0.90 0.69
N LYS A 45 9.29 1.57 1.11
CA LYS A 45 10.65 1.25 0.65
C LYS A 45 11.02 -0.17 1.12
N LYS A 46 10.78 -0.47 2.40
CA LYS A 46 10.98 -1.82 2.95
C LYS A 46 10.08 -2.87 2.28
N LEU A 47 8.82 -2.54 2.01
CA LEU A 47 7.89 -3.42 1.30
C LEU A 47 8.32 -3.68 -0.14
N CYS A 48 8.78 -2.66 -0.86
CA CYS A 48 9.33 -2.79 -2.21
C CYS A 48 10.56 -3.70 -2.23
N TYR A 49 11.51 -3.53 -1.30
CA TYR A 49 12.67 -4.41 -1.24
C TYR A 49 12.31 -5.86 -0.94
N LYS A 50 11.37 -6.10 -0.01
CA LYS A 50 10.90 -7.46 0.30
C LYS A 50 10.27 -8.16 -0.91
N ASN A 51 9.63 -7.40 -1.79
CA ASN A 51 8.91 -7.91 -2.95
C ASN A 51 9.65 -7.70 -4.28
N VAL A 52 10.94 -7.34 -4.23
CA VAL A 52 11.79 -7.13 -5.42
C VAL A 52 11.18 -6.12 -6.42
N ILE A 53 10.55 -5.07 -5.87
CA ILE A 53 9.91 -4.01 -6.66
C ILE A 53 10.91 -2.91 -6.93
N PHE A 54 11.17 -2.66 -8.20
CA PHE A 54 12.05 -1.57 -8.63
C PHE A 54 11.25 -0.29 -8.87
N ARG A 55 11.80 0.83 -8.41
CA ARG A 55 11.21 2.16 -8.55
C ARG A 55 11.94 2.93 -9.65
N MET A 56 11.18 3.63 -10.50
CA MET A 56 11.76 4.51 -11.53
C MET A 56 12.36 5.79 -10.91
N LYS A 57 13.35 6.39 -11.58
CA LYS A 57 13.93 7.66 -11.13
C LYS A 57 12.86 8.76 -11.15
N GLY A 58 12.62 9.39 -9.99
CA GLY A 58 11.59 10.44 -9.80
C GLY A 58 10.23 9.94 -9.30
N GLU A 59 9.99 8.63 -9.29
CA GLU A 59 8.77 8.03 -8.76
C GLU A 59 8.82 7.93 -7.22
N THR A 60 7.70 7.86 -6.49
CA THR A 60 7.73 7.58 -5.05
C THR A 60 7.67 6.07 -4.77
N TRP A 61 8.20 5.60 -3.64
CA TRP A 61 8.11 4.16 -3.28
C TRP A 61 6.66 3.66 -3.18
N ALA A 62 5.74 4.50 -2.71
CA ALA A 62 4.32 4.18 -2.69
C ALA A 62 3.76 3.99 -4.10
N THR A 63 4.12 4.88 -5.03
CA THR A 63 3.69 4.78 -6.44
C THR A 63 4.24 3.51 -7.10
N ALA A 64 5.52 3.20 -6.88
CA ALA A 64 6.13 1.97 -7.40
C ALA A 64 5.44 0.71 -6.84
N PHE A 65 5.12 0.72 -5.54
CA PHE A 65 4.40 -0.38 -4.89
C PHE A 65 2.99 -0.54 -5.46
N SER A 66 2.23 0.55 -5.64
CA SER A 66 0.87 0.51 -6.17
C SER A 66 0.78 -0.03 -7.61
N LYS A 67 1.85 0.08 -8.41
CA LYS A 67 1.90 -0.45 -9.78
C LYS A 67 2.00 -1.98 -9.86
N LEU A 68 2.32 -2.66 -8.76
CA LEU A 68 2.42 -4.11 -8.75
C LEU A 68 1.09 -4.77 -9.17
N GLN A 69 -0.04 -4.21 -8.74
CA GLN A 69 -1.36 -4.75 -9.05
C GLN A 69 -1.67 -4.76 -10.56
N SER A 70 -1.30 -3.70 -11.29
CA SER A 70 -1.48 -3.68 -12.75
C SER A 70 -0.72 -4.82 -13.45
N SER A 71 0.40 -5.28 -12.88
CA SER A 71 1.19 -6.40 -13.43
C SER A 71 0.58 -7.77 -13.16
N PHE A 72 -0.26 -7.91 -12.12
CA PHE A 72 -0.95 -9.18 -11.80
C PHE A 72 -2.27 -9.34 -12.57
N VAL A 73 -2.95 -8.23 -12.89
CA VAL A 73 -4.22 -8.27 -13.65
C VAL A 73 -4.01 -8.75 -15.10
N ASP A 74 -2.80 -8.57 -15.65
CA ASP A 74 -2.44 -9.03 -17.00
C ASP A 74 -1.96 -10.50 -17.05
N GLN A 75 -1.89 -11.22 -15.92
CA GLN A 75 -1.60 -12.65 -15.94
C GLN A 75 -2.90 -13.45 -16.12
N PRO A 76 -3.03 -14.28 -17.19
CA PRO A 76 -4.18 -15.17 -17.31
C PRO A 76 -4.18 -16.10 -16.11
N ARG A 77 -5.30 -16.14 -15.38
CA ARG A 77 -5.53 -17.11 -14.32
C ARG A 77 -5.47 -18.51 -14.96
N LEU A 78 -4.40 -19.24 -14.69
CA LEU A 78 -4.25 -20.66 -15.03
C LEU A 78 -5.20 -21.52 -14.19
#